data_AF-A0A9D5B325-F1
#
_entry.id   AF-A0A9D5B325-F1
#
_cell.length_a   1.000
_cell.length_b   1.000
_cell.length_c   1.000
_cell.angle_alpha   90.00
_cell.angle_beta   90.00
_cell.angle_gamma   90.00
#
_symmetry.space_group_name_H-M   'P 1'
#
loop_
_entity.id
_entity.type
_entity.pdbx_description
1 polymer ?
#
loop_
_entity_poly.entity_id
_entity_poly.type
_entity_poly.pdbx_seq_one_letter_code
_entity_poly.pdbx_strand_id
1 'polypeptide(L)'
;MKSLLLVLPYFSHHLFLLLLFHFTSKSFSLCNPHDSSALLQFKNSFFVNTSSKLDTFDPCCSSFSFKTESWKNREDCCKWDGVTCDNVSNHVIGLDISCNNLQGELHPNSTLFKLRHLQQLNLAFNDFSISSLPVSIGDLVSLTHLNLSNCLLRGDIPSQISHLSKLVSLDLSINSVMDLNPFTWKKFIQNATNLGELYLDHVNMSSIEGSSLSMLKNLSSSLVSLSLSDTRLQGYLSSDILTLPNLQT
;
A
#
# COMPACT_ATOMS: atom_id res chain seq x y z
N MET A 1 51.83 -74.40 16.78
CA MET A 1 52.48 -73.63 17.87
C MET A 1 52.68 -72.20 17.39
N LYS A 2 52.07 -71.25 18.11
CA LYS A 2 52.39 -69.82 18.25
C LYS A 2 52.49 -68.93 16.99
N SER A 3 51.67 -67.87 17.08
CA SER A 3 51.61 -66.64 16.31
C SER A 3 52.96 -65.95 16.08
N LEU A 4 53.10 -65.30 14.92
CA LEU A 4 53.90 -64.09 14.78
C LEU A 4 53.04 -63.03 14.07
N LEU A 5 52.67 -61.98 14.82
CA LEU A 5 52.21 -60.70 14.27
C LEU A 5 53.43 -59.93 13.75
N LEU A 6 53.31 -59.26 12.59
CA LEU A 6 53.95 -57.97 12.29
C LEU A 6 53.37 -57.35 10.99
N VAL A 7 52.47 -56.40 11.22
CA VAL A 7 52.15 -55.12 10.54
C VAL A 7 52.70 -54.83 9.14
N LEU A 8 51.81 -54.48 8.20
CA LEU A 8 52.03 -53.51 7.10
C LEU A 8 50.68 -52.80 6.74
N PRO A 9 50.71 -51.62 6.09
CA PRO A 9 50.10 -50.40 6.63
C PRO A 9 48.74 -50.02 6.04
N TYR A 10 48.07 -49.11 6.77
CA TYR A 10 46.92 -48.30 6.36
C TYR A 10 47.01 -47.86 4.88
N PHE A 11 46.04 -48.28 4.07
CA PHE A 11 45.64 -47.55 2.88
C PHE A 11 44.13 -47.29 2.91
N SER A 12 43.86 -46.00 2.95
CA SER A 12 42.60 -45.30 2.86
C SER A 12 41.82 -45.60 1.58
N HIS A 13 40.48 -45.66 1.66
CA HIS A 13 39.58 -44.68 1.07
C HIS A 13 38.13 -45.13 1.24
N HIS A 14 37.50 -44.53 2.24
CA HIS A 14 36.09 -44.25 2.44
C HIS A 14 35.09 -44.93 1.50
N LEU A 15 34.38 -45.89 2.11
CA LEU A 15 32.98 -46.23 1.89
C LEU A 15 32.13 -44.96 1.67
N PHE A 16 31.96 -44.51 0.43
CA PHE A 16 31.06 -43.42 0.05
C PHE A 16 29.64 -43.98 -0.09
N LEU A 17 29.03 -44.32 1.04
CA LEU A 17 27.63 -44.71 1.16
C LEU A 17 26.96 -43.80 2.19
N LEU A 18 26.73 -42.53 1.83
CA LEU A 18 25.85 -41.66 2.59
C LEU A 18 25.03 -40.79 1.63
N LEU A 19 23.82 -41.30 1.38
CA LEU A 19 22.58 -40.55 1.20
C LEU A 19 22.63 -39.42 0.17
N LEU A 20 22.15 -39.74 -1.04
CA LEU A 20 21.42 -38.78 -1.86
C LEU A 20 20.25 -38.27 -1.03
N PHE A 21 20.49 -37.26 -0.19
CA PHE A 21 19.43 -36.36 0.20
C PHE A 21 18.98 -35.70 -1.09
N HIS A 22 17.95 -36.26 -1.72
CA HIS A 22 16.98 -35.44 -2.39
C HIS A 22 16.44 -34.49 -1.33
N PHE A 23 17.15 -33.39 -1.10
CA PHE A 23 16.48 -32.14 -0.84
C PHE A 23 15.64 -31.93 -2.09
N THR A 24 14.39 -32.40 -2.05
CA THR A 24 13.34 -31.56 -2.59
C THR A 24 13.50 -30.26 -1.82
N SER A 25 14.29 -29.32 -2.36
CA SER A 25 14.14 -27.95 -1.96
C SER A 25 12.68 -27.67 -2.30
N LYS A 26 11.81 -27.68 -1.27
CA LYS A 26 10.67 -26.78 -1.34
C LYS A 26 11.33 -25.46 -1.66
N SER A 27 11.17 -24.98 -2.90
CA SER A 27 11.56 -23.62 -3.21
C SER A 27 10.73 -22.80 -2.24
N PHE A 28 11.36 -22.34 -1.16
CA PHE A 28 10.81 -21.22 -0.43
C PHE A 28 10.75 -20.14 -1.50
N SER A 29 9.53 -19.84 -1.94
CA SER A 29 9.26 -18.74 -2.85
C SER A 29 9.69 -17.49 -2.10
N LEU A 30 10.97 -17.15 -2.21
CA LEU A 30 11.55 -16.02 -1.52
C LEU A 30 10.93 -14.78 -2.15
N CYS A 31 10.37 -13.92 -1.29
CA CYS A 31 10.08 -12.53 -1.62
C CYS A 31 11.18 -11.93 -2.49
N ASN A 32 10.80 -11.13 -3.48
CA ASN A 32 11.74 -10.40 -4.30
C ASN A 32 12.73 -9.60 -3.40
N PRO A 33 14.06 -9.76 -3.57
CA PRO A 33 15.05 -9.09 -2.73
C PRO A 33 14.99 -7.56 -2.82
N HIS A 34 14.57 -7.00 -3.96
CA HIS A 34 14.40 -5.56 -4.10
C HIS A 34 13.20 -5.06 -3.30
N ASP A 35 12.10 -5.81 -3.28
CA ASP A 35 10.89 -5.42 -2.57
C ASP A 35 11.10 -5.50 -1.05
N SER A 36 11.69 -6.58 -0.55
CA SER A 36 12.06 -6.72 0.87
C SER A 36 13.02 -5.61 1.32
N SER A 37 14.04 -5.28 0.51
CA SER A 37 14.97 -4.18 0.80
C SER A 37 14.27 -2.81 0.79
N ALA A 38 13.37 -2.57 -0.16
CA ALA A 38 12.58 -1.35 -0.25
C ALA A 38 11.66 -1.18 0.97
N LEU A 39 11.00 -2.25 1.42
CA LEU A 39 10.15 -2.26 2.61
C LEU A 39 10.96 -2.04 3.89
N LEU A 40 12.13 -2.66 4.06
CA LEU A 40 12.99 -2.42 5.22
C LEU A 40 13.51 -0.98 5.26
N GLN A 41 13.89 -0.40 4.11
CA GLN A 41 14.27 1.01 4.02
C GLN A 41 13.10 1.94 4.33
N PHE A 42 11.90 1.60 3.86
CA PHE A 42 10.68 2.33 4.14
C PHE A 42 10.34 2.31 5.63
N LYS A 43 10.42 1.15 6.28
CA LYS A 43 10.24 1.03 7.74
C LYS A 43 11.17 1.96 8.52
N ASN A 44 12.42 2.09 8.07
CA ASN A 44 13.42 2.92 8.74
C ASN A 44 13.21 4.44 8.59
N SER A 45 12.28 4.90 7.74
CA SER A 45 11.95 6.32 7.62
C SER A 45 10.89 6.80 8.61
N PHE A 46 10.33 5.91 9.43
CA PHE A 46 9.28 6.24 10.39
C PHE A 46 9.66 5.85 11.81
N PHE A 47 9.02 6.53 12.75
CA PHE A 47 9.01 6.18 14.15
C PHE A 47 7.66 5.54 14.51
N VAL A 48 7.68 4.59 15.42
CA VAL A 48 6.47 3.96 15.97
C VAL A 48 6.51 4.17 17.48
N ASN A 49 5.53 4.89 18.01
CA ASN A 49 5.37 4.96 19.46
C ASN A 49 4.51 3.78 19.94
N THR A 50 5.14 2.72 20.43
CA THR A 50 4.41 1.52 20.90
C THR A 50 3.74 1.70 22.26
N SER A 51 3.99 2.82 22.94
CA SER A 51 3.41 3.14 24.25
C SER A 51 2.08 3.92 24.16
N SER A 52 1.75 4.48 22.99
CA SER A 52 0.50 5.19 22.80
C SER A 52 -0.66 4.22 22.67
N LYS A 53 -1.71 4.45 23.44
CA LYS A 53 -3.03 3.85 23.21
C LYS A 53 -3.77 4.70 22.18
N LEU A 54 -4.57 4.06 21.34
CA LEU A 54 -5.48 4.79 20.48
C LEU A 54 -6.61 5.35 21.36
N ASP A 55 -6.63 6.67 21.55
CA ASP A 55 -7.59 7.32 22.46
C ASP A 55 -8.98 7.51 21.84
N THR A 56 -9.15 7.18 20.56
CA THR A 56 -10.39 7.34 19.79
C THR A 56 -10.98 5.98 19.38
N PHE A 57 -12.28 5.79 19.63
CA PHE A 57 -13.01 4.63 19.11
C PHE A 57 -13.32 4.89 17.63
N ASP A 58 -12.44 4.41 16.75
CA ASP A 58 -12.69 4.39 15.31
C ASP A 58 -13.08 2.96 14.89
N PRO A 59 -14.25 2.74 14.25
CA PRO A 59 -14.64 1.41 13.78
C PRO A 59 -13.62 0.76 12.83
N CYS A 60 -12.89 1.57 12.07
CA CYS A 60 -11.86 1.13 11.13
C CYS A 60 -10.52 0.88 11.82
N CYS A 61 -10.31 1.43 13.02
CA CYS A 61 -9.08 1.32 13.78
C CYS A 61 -9.38 1.20 15.28
N SER A 62 -9.55 -0.02 15.80
CA SER A 62 -9.84 -0.22 17.23
C SER A 62 -8.58 -0.32 18.11
N SER A 63 -7.43 -0.64 17.51
CA SER A 63 -6.14 -0.73 18.19
C SER A 63 -4.98 -0.65 17.20
N PHE A 64 -3.82 -0.14 17.64
CA PHE A 64 -2.59 -0.22 16.85
C PHE A 64 -2.06 -1.65 16.77
N SER A 65 -1.69 -2.08 15.56
CA SER A 65 -1.30 -3.47 15.26
C SER A 65 0.21 -3.66 15.09
N PHE A 66 1.00 -2.58 14.97
CA PHE A 66 2.47 -2.59 14.91
C PHE A 66 3.07 -3.66 13.96
N LYS A 67 2.40 -3.92 12.83
CA LYS A 67 2.75 -4.93 11.82
C LYS A 67 4.21 -4.88 11.37
N THR A 68 4.81 -3.69 11.35
CA THR A 68 6.23 -3.53 11.00
C THR A 68 7.21 -4.23 11.95
N GLU A 69 6.80 -4.63 13.17
CA GLU A 69 7.63 -5.43 14.10
C GLU A 69 7.99 -6.81 13.54
N SER A 70 7.12 -7.41 12.71
CA SER A 70 7.38 -8.70 12.08
C SER A 70 8.46 -8.61 10.99
N TRP A 71 8.81 -7.40 10.54
CA TRP A 71 9.69 -7.19 9.39
C TRP A 71 11.15 -7.34 9.79
N LYS A 72 11.74 -8.47 9.42
CA LYS A 72 13.10 -8.87 9.80
C LYS A 72 13.98 -9.10 8.59
N ASN A 73 15.20 -8.60 8.66
CA ASN A 73 16.19 -8.80 7.62
C ASN A 73 16.47 -10.31 7.44
N ARG A 74 16.67 -10.75 6.19
CA ARG A 74 16.92 -12.14 5.80
C ARG A 74 15.77 -13.12 6.05
N GLU A 75 14.59 -12.62 6.41
CA GLU A 75 13.36 -13.39 6.41
C GLU A 75 12.56 -13.13 5.13
N ASP A 76 11.68 -14.08 4.80
CA ASP A 76 10.81 -13.98 3.63
C ASP A 76 9.74 -12.92 3.84
N CYS A 77 9.83 -11.80 3.11
CA CYS A 77 8.92 -10.66 3.30
C CYS A 77 7.45 -11.00 3.03
N CYS A 78 7.18 -12.04 2.25
CA CYS A 78 5.82 -12.50 1.97
C CYS A 78 5.13 -13.12 3.20
N LYS A 79 5.86 -13.27 4.31
CA LYS A 79 5.34 -13.70 5.61
C LYS A 79 5.28 -12.55 6.62
N TRP A 80 5.66 -11.34 6.22
CA TRP A 80 5.56 -10.19 7.11
C TRP A 80 4.10 -9.75 7.24
N ASP A 81 3.73 -9.34 8.45
CA ASP A 81 2.42 -8.79 8.72
C ASP A 81 2.19 -7.57 7.83
N GLY A 82 1.01 -7.54 7.20
CA GLY A 82 0.65 -6.49 6.26
C GLY A 82 1.24 -6.62 4.86
N VAL A 83 2.05 -7.64 4.55
CA VAL A 83 2.64 -7.82 3.22
C VAL A 83 1.95 -8.96 2.48
N THR A 84 1.47 -8.68 1.27
CA THR A 84 0.90 -9.67 0.35
C THR A 84 1.77 -9.75 -0.90
N CYS A 85 2.16 -10.96 -1.29
CA CYS A 85 2.94 -11.23 -2.49
C CYS A 85 2.12 -11.92 -3.57
N ASP A 86 2.51 -11.73 -4.83
CA ASP A 86 2.03 -12.51 -5.95
C ASP A 86 2.66 -13.91 -5.93
N ASN A 87 1.84 -14.95 -6.06
CA ASN A 87 2.27 -16.35 -5.92
C ASN A 87 3.15 -16.85 -7.08
N VAL A 88 3.25 -16.09 -8.18
CA VAL A 88 4.03 -16.47 -9.37
C VAL A 88 5.33 -15.69 -9.45
N SER A 89 5.25 -14.37 -9.32
CA SER A 89 6.38 -13.46 -9.47
C SER A 89 7.12 -13.16 -8.16
N ASN A 90 6.52 -13.51 -7.01
CA ASN A 90 7.02 -13.20 -5.66
C ASN A 90 7.27 -11.70 -5.40
N HIS A 91 6.68 -10.84 -6.22
CA HIS A 91 6.65 -9.40 -5.98
C HIS A 91 5.60 -9.05 -4.95
N VAL A 92 5.87 -8.01 -4.17
CA VAL A 92 4.90 -7.42 -3.26
C VAL A 92 3.81 -6.73 -4.06
N ILE A 93 2.58 -7.19 -3.90
CA ILE A 93 1.38 -6.66 -4.56
C ILE A 93 0.41 -6.01 -3.57
N GLY A 94 0.54 -6.28 -2.28
CA GLY A 94 -0.27 -5.63 -1.25
C GLY A 94 0.59 -5.20 -0.07
N LEU A 95 0.34 -3.99 0.40
CA LEU A 95 0.90 -3.46 1.63
C LEU A 95 -0.22 -2.83 2.47
N ASP A 96 -0.58 -3.48 3.57
CA ASP A 96 -1.49 -2.97 4.59
C ASP A 96 -0.73 -2.76 5.90
N ILE A 97 -0.39 -1.51 6.15
CA ILE A 97 0.16 -1.03 7.42
C ILE A 97 -0.74 0.05 8.01
N SER A 98 -2.04 -0.07 7.77
CA SER A 98 -3.04 0.74 8.45
C SER A 98 -2.98 0.50 9.97
N CYS A 99 -3.36 1.50 10.76
CA CYS A 99 -3.40 1.38 12.22
C CYS A 99 -2.06 0.94 12.82
N ASN A 100 -0.94 1.51 12.36
CA ASN A 100 0.40 1.14 12.83
C ASN A 100 1.05 2.21 13.71
N ASN A 101 0.39 3.36 13.92
CA ASN A 101 0.96 4.52 14.60
C ASN A 101 2.31 4.94 14.01
N LEU A 102 2.44 4.85 12.68
CA LEU A 102 3.61 5.35 11.98
C LEU A 102 3.60 6.87 12.06
N GLN A 103 4.70 7.44 12.55
CA GLN A 103 4.93 8.87 12.67
C GLN A 103 6.18 9.24 11.86
N GLY A 104 6.09 10.32 11.09
CA GLY A 104 7.22 10.84 10.32
C GLY A 104 6.83 11.38 8.97
N GLU A 105 7.83 11.61 8.13
CA GLU A 105 7.64 12.18 6.80
C GLU A 105 7.49 11.08 5.75
N LEU A 106 6.39 11.08 5.00
CA LEU A 106 6.25 10.32 3.76
C LEU A 106 7.05 11.02 2.65
N HIS A 107 8.37 10.88 2.71
CA HIS A 107 9.29 11.63 1.87
C HIS A 107 9.07 11.32 0.36
N PRO A 108 9.19 12.30 -0.56
CA PRO A 108 8.96 12.08 -1.99
C PRO A 108 9.82 10.97 -2.62
N ASN A 109 11.04 10.78 -2.10
CA ASN A 109 11.97 9.73 -2.54
C ASN A 109 11.85 8.42 -1.75
N SER A 110 10.77 8.22 -0.99
CA SER A 110 10.52 7.01 -0.23
C SER A 110 10.62 5.77 -1.11
N THR A 111 11.23 4.70 -0.58
CA THR A 111 11.37 3.43 -1.29
C THR A 111 10.05 2.73 -1.53
N LEU A 112 8.98 3.11 -0.82
CA LEU A 112 7.62 2.64 -1.09
C LEU A 112 7.23 2.83 -2.56
N PHE A 113 7.53 4.01 -3.13
CA PHE A 113 7.15 4.35 -4.50
C PHE A 113 7.97 3.60 -5.57
N LYS A 114 8.95 2.78 -5.17
CA LYS A 114 9.69 1.88 -6.07
C LYS A 114 9.00 0.54 -6.28
N LEU A 115 8.00 0.20 -5.47
CA LEU A 115 7.23 -1.05 -5.56
C LEU A 115 6.19 -0.97 -6.69
N ARG A 116 6.64 -0.92 -7.95
CA ARG A 116 5.76 -0.69 -9.11
C ARG A 116 4.74 -1.80 -9.41
N HIS A 117 4.90 -2.96 -8.77
CA HIS A 117 3.96 -4.08 -8.83
C HIS A 117 2.84 -3.98 -7.78
N LEU A 118 2.91 -3.00 -6.86
CA LEU A 118 1.94 -2.82 -5.80
C LEU A 118 0.55 -2.53 -6.39
N GLN A 119 -0.43 -3.34 -5.99
CA GLN A 119 -1.82 -3.26 -6.40
C GLN A 119 -2.71 -2.72 -5.29
N GLN A 120 -2.35 -2.97 -4.03
CA GLN A 120 -3.09 -2.51 -2.86
C GLN A 120 -2.14 -1.80 -1.90
N LEU A 121 -2.46 -0.56 -1.54
CA LEU A 121 -1.73 0.22 -0.55
C LEU A 121 -2.72 0.79 0.46
N ASN A 122 -2.60 0.35 1.71
CA ASN A 122 -3.39 0.85 2.83
C ASN A 122 -2.45 1.39 3.91
N LEU A 123 -2.43 2.72 4.04
CA LEU A 123 -1.68 3.45 5.07
C LEU A 123 -2.61 4.15 6.06
N ALA A 124 -3.91 3.88 6.02
CA ALA A 124 -4.91 4.61 6.82
C ALA A 124 -4.59 4.60 8.31
N PHE A 125 -5.01 5.63 9.04
CA PHE A 125 -4.82 5.73 10.50
C PHE A 125 -3.34 5.67 10.93
N ASN A 126 -2.50 6.41 10.22
CA ASN A 126 -1.14 6.73 10.63
C ASN A 126 -0.99 8.26 10.73
N ASP A 127 0.07 8.74 11.37
CA ASP A 127 0.30 10.18 11.53
C ASP A 127 1.39 10.64 10.55
N PHE A 128 0.93 11.14 9.40
CA PHE A 128 1.77 11.82 8.41
C PHE A 128 1.50 13.32 8.38
N SER A 129 1.17 13.93 9.53
CA SER A 129 0.79 15.35 9.67
C SER A 129 1.80 16.37 9.10
N ILE A 130 3.07 15.98 9.02
CA ILE A 130 4.14 16.81 8.44
C ILE A 130 4.33 16.62 6.93
N SER A 131 3.60 15.69 6.30
CA SER A 131 3.80 15.26 4.92
C SER A 131 2.71 15.79 3.99
N SER A 132 3.08 16.07 2.75
CA SER A 132 2.15 16.11 1.62
C SER A 132 2.14 14.79 0.87
N LEU A 133 1.11 14.53 0.07
CA LEU A 133 1.10 13.38 -0.84
C LEU A 133 2.11 13.65 -1.99
N PRO A 134 3.22 12.90 -2.11
CA PRO A 134 4.25 13.22 -3.09
C PRO A 134 3.85 12.83 -4.52
N VAL A 135 4.43 13.51 -5.51
CA VAL A 135 4.19 13.24 -6.95
C VAL A 135 4.54 11.80 -7.36
N SER A 136 5.45 11.15 -6.63
CA SER A 136 5.86 9.76 -6.81
C SER A 136 4.75 8.75 -6.51
N ILE A 137 3.62 9.17 -5.92
CA ILE A 137 2.42 8.33 -5.85
C ILE A 137 2.02 7.82 -7.24
N GLY A 138 2.21 8.65 -8.28
CA GLY A 138 1.91 8.29 -9.67
C GLY A 138 2.84 7.25 -10.28
N ASP A 139 3.93 6.86 -9.60
CA ASP A 139 4.84 5.79 -10.06
C ASP A 139 4.28 4.39 -9.76
N LEU A 140 3.31 4.29 -8.84
CA LEU A 140 2.66 3.04 -8.45
C LEU A 140 1.55 2.64 -9.45
N VAL A 141 1.91 2.59 -10.74
CA VAL A 141 1.01 2.41 -11.90
C VAL A 141 0.18 1.12 -11.90
N SER A 142 0.47 0.18 -11.00
CA SER A 142 -0.29 -1.06 -10.83
C SER A 142 -1.39 -0.96 -9.77
N LEU A 143 -1.50 0.15 -9.04
CA LEU A 143 -2.47 0.32 -7.97
C LEU A 143 -3.90 0.20 -8.47
N THR A 144 -4.66 -0.60 -7.72
CA THR A 144 -6.10 -0.80 -7.85
C THR A 144 -6.84 -0.29 -6.61
N HIS A 145 -6.22 -0.36 -5.44
CA HIS A 145 -6.80 0.11 -4.18
C HIS A 145 -5.79 0.99 -3.45
N LEU A 146 -6.17 2.23 -3.18
CA LEU A 146 -5.36 3.17 -2.42
C LEU A 146 -6.20 3.74 -1.28
N ASN A 147 -5.79 3.43 -0.04
CA ASN A 147 -6.38 4.00 1.15
C ASN A 147 -5.34 4.79 1.95
N LEU A 148 -5.56 6.11 2.02
CA LEU A 148 -4.77 7.07 2.80
C LEU A 148 -5.67 7.84 3.78
N SER A 149 -6.82 7.29 4.17
CA SER A 149 -7.74 8.00 5.05
C SER A 149 -7.18 8.19 6.45
N ASN A 150 -7.55 9.32 7.04
CA ASN A 150 -7.13 9.71 8.38
C ASN A 150 -5.60 9.59 8.60
N CYS A 151 -4.84 10.12 7.63
CA CYS A 151 -3.38 10.17 7.67
C CYS A 151 -2.82 11.53 8.13
N LEU A 152 -3.72 12.50 8.38
CA LEU A 152 -3.40 13.89 8.67
C LEU A 152 -2.58 14.59 7.58
N LEU A 153 -2.58 14.07 6.35
CA LEU A 153 -1.85 14.63 5.23
C LEU A 153 -2.30 16.08 4.92
N ARG A 154 -1.38 16.87 4.35
CA ARG A 154 -1.62 18.29 4.06
C ARG A 154 -1.19 18.72 2.67
N GLY A 155 -1.72 19.85 2.22
CA GLY A 155 -1.34 20.47 0.95
C GLY A 155 -2.02 19.85 -0.27
N ASP A 156 -1.54 20.20 -1.45
CA ASP A 156 -2.24 19.85 -2.70
C ASP A 156 -2.14 18.36 -3.02
N ILE A 157 -3.24 17.80 -3.54
CA ILE A 157 -3.23 16.48 -4.18
C ILE A 157 -2.49 16.62 -5.52
N PRO A 158 -1.37 15.90 -5.73
CA PRO A 158 -0.59 16.01 -6.95
C PRO A 158 -1.38 15.45 -8.14
N SER A 159 -1.32 16.15 -9.28
CA SER A 159 -1.99 15.71 -10.52
C SER A 159 -1.55 14.33 -11.00
N GLN A 160 -0.39 13.84 -10.53
CA GLN A 160 0.16 12.51 -10.77
C GLN A 160 -0.71 11.38 -10.22
N ILE A 161 -1.67 11.66 -9.33
CA ILE A 161 -2.70 10.68 -8.93
C ILE A 161 -3.49 10.16 -10.16
N SER A 162 -3.61 10.96 -11.22
CA SER A 162 -4.21 10.56 -12.50
C SER A 162 -3.41 9.53 -13.30
N HIS A 163 -2.17 9.22 -12.89
CA HIS A 163 -1.38 8.15 -13.51
C HIS A 163 -1.83 6.77 -13.03
N LEU A 164 -2.60 6.70 -11.94
CA LEU A 164 -3.12 5.47 -11.36
C LEU A 164 -4.41 5.01 -12.09
N SER A 165 -4.31 4.80 -13.40
CA SER A 165 -5.47 4.49 -14.27
C SER A 165 -6.15 3.14 -14.00
N LYS A 166 -5.52 2.28 -13.19
CA LYS A 166 -6.07 0.99 -12.76
C LYS A 166 -6.84 1.06 -11.44
N LEU A 167 -6.95 2.24 -10.82
CA LEU A 167 -7.68 2.39 -9.56
C LEU A 167 -9.15 1.95 -9.72
N VAL A 168 -9.56 1.15 -8.76
CA VAL A 168 -10.92 0.69 -8.50
C VAL A 168 -11.45 1.38 -7.24
N SER A 169 -10.62 1.55 -6.21
CA SER A 169 -10.99 2.21 -4.97
C SER A 169 -9.96 3.25 -4.56
N LEU A 170 -10.43 4.47 -4.27
CA LEU A 170 -9.63 5.56 -3.74
C LEU A 170 -10.31 6.14 -2.49
N ASP A 171 -9.61 6.08 -1.37
CA ASP A 171 -10.02 6.72 -0.13
C ASP A 171 -8.94 7.69 0.36
N LEU A 172 -9.28 8.99 0.33
CA LEU A 172 -8.46 10.08 0.87
C LEU A 172 -9.17 10.80 2.02
N SER A 173 -10.27 10.23 2.52
CA SER A 173 -11.15 10.88 3.50
C SER A 173 -10.42 11.23 4.80
N ILE A 174 -10.98 12.16 5.58
CA ILE A 174 -10.44 12.57 6.89
C ILE A 174 -9.02 13.15 6.78
N ASN A 175 -8.70 13.82 5.67
CA ASN A 175 -7.48 14.62 5.51
C ASN A 175 -7.85 16.07 5.23
N SER A 176 -8.34 16.78 6.25
CA SER A 176 -9.01 18.09 6.10
C SER A 176 -8.13 19.25 5.66
N VAL A 177 -6.81 19.04 5.62
CA VAL A 177 -5.81 20.01 5.17
C VAL A 177 -5.29 19.66 3.77
N MET A 178 -5.77 18.58 3.15
CA MET A 178 -5.51 18.30 1.73
C MET A 178 -6.43 19.12 0.83
N ASP A 179 -5.87 19.67 -0.26
CA ASP A 179 -6.62 20.42 -1.26
C ASP A 179 -6.68 19.70 -2.60
N LEU A 180 -7.90 19.51 -3.10
CA LEU A 180 -8.17 18.97 -4.43
C LEU A 180 -8.59 20.11 -5.36
N ASN A 181 -7.65 20.57 -6.18
CA ASN A 181 -7.93 21.64 -7.14
C ASN A 181 -8.62 21.13 -8.42
N PRO A 182 -9.26 22.02 -9.21
CA PRO A 182 -10.00 21.65 -10.42
C PRO A 182 -9.15 20.97 -11.50
N PHE A 183 -7.86 21.31 -11.59
CA PHE A 183 -6.95 20.72 -12.57
C PHE A 183 -6.68 19.25 -12.26
N THR A 184 -6.33 18.94 -11.01
CA THR A 184 -6.12 17.57 -10.54
C THR A 184 -7.41 16.76 -10.63
N TRP A 185 -8.55 17.31 -10.20
CA TRP A 185 -9.87 16.69 -10.32
C TRP A 185 -10.17 16.26 -11.77
N LYS A 186 -10.09 17.21 -12.70
CA LYS A 186 -10.37 16.96 -14.12
C LYS A 186 -9.49 15.84 -14.67
N LYS A 187 -8.18 15.92 -14.42
CA LYS A 187 -7.21 14.94 -14.94
C LYS A 187 -7.42 13.55 -14.35
N PHE A 188 -7.76 13.47 -13.05
CA PHE A 188 -8.04 12.22 -12.37
C PHE A 188 -9.29 11.53 -12.94
N ILE A 189 -10.43 12.23 -13.00
CA ILE A 189 -11.69 11.67 -13.50
C ILE A 189 -11.61 11.28 -14.98
N GLN A 190 -10.79 11.96 -15.79
CA GLN A 190 -10.55 11.58 -17.19
C GLN A 190 -9.80 10.25 -17.35
N ASN A 191 -8.93 9.89 -16.39
CA ASN A 191 -8.04 8.75 -16.51
C ASN A 191 -8.47 7.53 -15.68
N ALA A 192 -9.21 7.72 -14.59
CA ALA A 192 -9.59 6.67 -13.65
C ALA A 192 -10.81 5.86 -14.12
N THR A 193 -10.77 5.32 -15.34
CA THR A 193 -11.94 4.72 -16.02
C THR A 193 -12.48 3.44 -15.38
N ASN A 194 -11.75 2.87 -14.41
CA ASN A 194 -12.16 1.67 -13.66
C ASN A 194 -12.64 2.00 -12.23
N LEU A 195 -12.66 3.28 -11.85
CA LEU A 195 -12.95 3.69 -10.48
C LEU A 195 -14.39 3.34 -10.11
N GLY A 196 -14.53 2.48 -9.10
CA GLY A 196 -15.79 2.04 -8.52
C GLY A 196 -16.12 2.73 -7.21
N GLU A 197 -15.12 3.10 -6.43
CA GLU A 197 -15.31 3.68 -5.11
C GLU A 197 -14.45 4.93 -4.95
N LEU A 198 -15.09 6.04 -4.56
CA LEU A 198 -14.42 7.32 -4.33
C LEU A 198 -14.90 7.94 -3.02
N TYR A 199 -14.00 7.98 -2.04
CA TYR A 199 -14.23 8.59 -0.73
C TYR A 199 -13.31 9.80 -0.55
N LEU A 200 -13.90 10.99 -0.48
CA LEU A 200 -13.20 12.25 -0.33
C LEU A 200 -13.71 13.05 0.88
N ASP A 201 -14.43 12.41 1.82
CA ASP A 201 -15.02 13.11 2.95
C ASP A 201 -13.99 13.94 3.69
N HIS A 202 -14.36 15.18 4.03
CA HIS A 202 -13.50 16.18 4.66
C HIS A 202 -12.31 16.69 3.83
N VAL A 203 -12.02 16.19 2.62
CA VAL A 203 -10.97 16.77 1.75
C VAL A 203 -11.41 18.15 1.27
N ASN A 204 -10.52 19.15 1.26
CA ASN A 204 -10.88 20.47 0.78
C ASN A 204 -11.08 20.47 -0.75
N MET A 205 -12.32 20.67 -1.18
CA MET A 205 -12.72 20.82 -2.57
C MET A 205 -13.36 22.19 -2.82
N SER A 206 -13.08 23.19 -1.98
CA SER A 206 -13.74 24.51 -2.05
C SER A 206 -13.49 25.27 -3.36
N SER A 207 -12.43 24.91 -4.09
CA SER A 207 -12.08 25.48 -5.39
C SER A 207 -12.80 24.80 -6.57
N ILE A 208 -13.47 23.66 -6.34
CA ILE A 208 -14.22 22.92 -7.35
C ILE A 208 -15.68 23.40 -7.33
N GLU A 209 -16.13 23.90 -8.48
CA GLU A 209 -17.54 24.21 -8.68
C GLU A 209 -18.37 22.92 -8.73
N GLY A 210 -19.53 22.89 -8.05
CA GLY A 210 -20.42 21.72 -8.06
C GLY A 210 -20.88 21.27 -9.45
N SER A 211 -20.88 22.18 -10.44
CA SER A 211 -21.12 21.88 -11.86
C SER A 211 -20.04 20.97 -12.47
N SER A 212 -18.79 21.07 -12.01
CA SER A 212 -17.65 20.27 -12.47
C SER A 212 -17.79 18.79 -12.09
N LEU A 213 -18.63 18.48 -11.09
CA LEU A 213 -18.92 17.11 -10.70
C LEU A 213 -19.75 16.34 -11.75
N SER A 214 -20.35 17.04 -12.72
CA SER A 214 -20.96 16.40 -13.91
C SER A 214 -19.96 15.54 -14.71
N MET A 215 -18.65 15.78 -14.56
CA MET A 215 -17.59 14.95 -15.14
C MET A 215 -17.62 13.50 -14.64
N LEU A 216 -18.24 13.22 -13.49
CA LEU A 216 -18.42 11.86 -12.96
C LEU A 216 -19.23 10.96 -13.88
N LYS A 217 -19.96 11.52 -14.86
CA LYS A 217 -20.58 10.73 -15.95
C LYS A 217 -19.57 9.88 -16.72
N ASN A 218 -18.31 10.29 -16.78
CA ASN A 218 -17.23 9.50 -17.39
C ASN A 218 -17.00 8.17 -16.68
N LEU A 219 -17.43 8.06 -15.41
CA LEU A 219 -17.31 6.87 -14.57
C LEU A 219 -18.65 6.12 -14.44
N SER A 220 -19.66 6.45 -15.25
CA SER A 220 -21.01 5.90 -15.14
C SER A 220 -21.09 4.37 -15.24
N SER A 221 -20.15 3.72 -15.93
CA SER A 221 -20.09 2.26 -16.03
C SER A 221 -19.46 1.58 -14.83
N SER A 222 -18.67 2.28 -14.02
CA SER A 222 -17.85 1.69 -12.96
C SER A 222 -18.21 2.18 -11.57
N LEU A 223 -18.58 3.46 -11.40
CA LEU A 223 -18.75 4.09 -10.10
C LEU A 223 -19.99 3.54 -9.37
N VAL A 224 -19.74 2.96 -8.20
CA VAL A 224 -20.71 2.33 -7.31
C VAL A 224 -20.86 3.09 -6.01
N SER A 225 -19.78 3.67 -5.49
CA SER A 225 -19.78 4.39 -4.22
C SER A 225 -19.11 5.74 -4.36
N LEU A 226 -19.78 6.78 -3.86
CA LEU A 226 -19.29 8.16 -3.85
C LEU A 226 -19.63 8.82 -2.52
N SER A 227 -18.61 9.27 -1.81
CA SER A 227 -18.79 10.02 -0.57
C SER A 227 -17.99 11.31 -0.60
N LEU A 228 -18.71 12.43 -0.42
CA LEU A 228 -18.20 13.80 -0.57
C LEU A 228 -18.61 14.68 0.63
N SER A 229 -18.91 14.08 1.78
CA SER A 229 -19.38 14.79 2.97
C SER A 229 -18.33 15.77 3.45
N ASP A 230 -18.74 16.95 3.89
CA ASP A 230 -17.85 17.97 4.47
C ASP A 230 -16.64 18.39 3.58
N THR A 231 -16.77 18.26 2.26
CA THR A 231 -15.73 18.63 1.28
C THR A 231 -15.64 20.13 0.99
N ARG A 232 -16.50 20.94 1.60
CA ARG A 232 -16.62 22.40 1.35
C ARG A 232 -16.91 22.77 -0.11
N LEU A 233 -17.44 21.83 -0.90
CA LEU A 233 -17.88 22.07 -2.27
C LEU A 233 -18.83 23.27 -2.33
N GLN A 234 -18.60 24.14 -3.30
CA GLN A 234 -19.41 25.33 -3.50
C GLN A 234 -20.37 25.17 -4.68
N GLY A 235 -21.48 25.89 -4.63
CA GLY A 235 -22.53 25.85 -5.65
C GLY A 235 -23.47 24.66 -5.48
N TYR A 236 -24.25 24.40 -6.54
CA TYR A 236 -25.23 23.32 -6.53
C TYR A 236 -24.58 22.02 -6.99
N LEU A 237 -24.81 20.95 -6.24
CA LEU A 237 -24.47 19.60 -6.68
C LEU A 237 -25.25 19.29 -7.97
N SER A 238 -24.55 18.86 -9.02
CA SER A 238 -25.22 18.47 -10.26
C SER A 238 -26.15 17.28 -9.99
N SER A 239 -27.45 17.45 -10.26
CA SER A 239 -28.45 16.37 -10.12
C SER A 239 -28.13 15.15 -10.97
N ASP A 240 -27.30 15.32 -12.00
CA ASP A 240 -26.84 14.25 -12.87
C ASP A 240 -26.06 13.16 -12.14
N ILE A 241 -25.41 13.49 -11.01
CA ILE A 241 -24.67 12.51 -10.19
C ILE A 241 -25.65 11.49 -9.58
N LEU A 242 -26.85 11.94 -9.21
CA LEU A 242 -27.91 11.08 -8.67
C LEU A 242 -28.50 10.14 -9.73
N THR A 243 -28.16 10.34 -11.01
CA THR A 243 -28.62 9.51 -12.13
C THR A 243 -27.59 8.48 -12.59
N LEU A 244 -26.44 8.36 -11.90
CA LEU A 244 -25.45 7.34 -12.21
C LEU A 244 -26.03 5.94 -11.93
N PRO A 245 -26.04 5.03 -12.91
CA PRO A 245 -26.88 3.84 -12.87
C PRO A 245 -26.46 2.80 -11.81
N ASN A 246 -25.18 2.81 -11.42
CA ASN A 246 -24.62 1.85 -10.48
C ASN A 246 -24.41 2.42 -9.08
N LEU A 247 -24.71 3.71 -8.86
CA LEU A 247 -24.42 4.40 -7.61
C LEU A 247 -25.36 3.89 -6.50
N GLN A 248 -24.78 3.36 -5.43
CA GLN A 248 -25.49 2.93 -4.24
C GLN A 248 -25.67 4.12 -3.30
N THR A 249 -26.89 4.31 -2.80
CA THR A 249 -27.27 5.36 -1.85
C THR A 249 -27.39 4.82 -0.44
#